data_AF-A0A151CG34-F1
#
_entry.id   AF-A0A151CG34-F1
#
_cell.length_a   1.000
_cell.length_b   1.000
_cell.length_c   1.000
_cell.angle_alpha   90.00
_cell.angle_beta   90.00
_cell.angle_gamma   90.00
#
_symmetry.space_group_name_H-M   'P 1'
#
loop_
_entity.id
_entity.type
_entity.pdbx_description
1 polymer ?
#
loop_
_entity_poly.entity_id
_entity_poly.type
_entity_poly.pdbx_seq_one_letter_code
_entity_poly.pdbx_strand_id
1 'polypeptide(L)'
;MPNKKLLILGITASFFLGACSNTAPQIKQQPVQKPVKKEYAAVPPPPKKKIELKEVQDDNYSPEYMYPDDKYKKDKLAEKSKTTDEDPIEAATAAMSREECIGMIGQDKFDKYTEMFGNEAASLKRCTLLKSMQKG
;
A
#
# COMPACT_ATOMS: atom_id res chain seq x y z
N MET A 1 -25.71 -48.95 39.99
CA MET A 1 -24.86 -48.76 38.79
C MET A 1 -24.49 -47.29 38.70
N PRO A 2 -23.20 -46.90 38.81
CA PRO A 2 -22.83 -45.50 38.75
C PRO A 2 -23.06 -44.94 37.33
N ASN A 3 -23.72 -43.78 37.28
CA ASN A 3 -24.16 -43.13 36.05
C ASN A 3 -22.93 -42.71 35.22
N LYS A 4 -22.68 -43.41 34.10
CA LYS A 4 -21.50 -43.19 33.22
C LYS A 4 -21.36 -41.73 32.76
N LYS A 5 -22.47 -40.99 32.67
CA LYS A 5 -22.48 -39.57 32.32
C LYS A 5 -21.84 -38.67 33.40
N LEU A 6 -21.99 -39.02 34.67
CA LEU A 6 -21.39 -38.26 35.78
C LEU A 6 -19.87 -38.47 35.86
N LEU A 7 -19.42 -39.68 35.49
CA LEU A 7 -18.01 -40.05 35.49
C LEU A 7 -17.23 -39.37 34.35
N ILE A 8 -17.85 -39.22 33.17
CA ILE A 8 -17.25 -38.50 32.03
C ILE A 8 -17.13 -37.00 32.33
N LEU A 9 -18.13 -36.41 33.00
CA LEU A 9 -18.16 -34.98 33.29
C LEU A 9 -17.13 -34.57 34.37
N GLY A 10 -16.80 -35.47 35.29
CA GLY A 10 -15.72 -35.25 36.27
C GLY A 10 -14.30 -35.35 35.67
N ILE A 11 -14.12 -36.20 34.66
CA ILE A 11 -12.82 -36.37 33.99
C ILE A 11 -12.53 -35.17 33.09
N THR A 12 -13.52 -34.64 32.37
CA THR A 12 -13.31 -33.45 31.51
C THR A 12 -13.03 -32.19 32.33
N ALA A 13 -13.69 -31.99 33.47
CA ALA A 13 -13.43 -30.85 34.34
C ALA A 13 -12.01 -30.84 34.93
N SER A 14 -11.44 -32.00 35.22
CA SER A 14 -10.09 -32.13 35.80
C SER A 14 -8.96 -31.80 34.80
N PHE A 15 -9.20 -31.96 33.49
CA PHE A 15 -8.21 -31.62 32.46
C PHE A 15 -8.08 -30.11 32.20
N PHE A 16 -9.12 -29.31 32.46
CA PHE A 16 -9.09 -27.87 32.22
C PHE A 16 -8.39 -27.05 33.33
N LEU A 17 -8.19 -27.61 34.53
CA LEU A 17 -7.56 -26.91 35.65
C LEU A 17 -6.03 -27.03 35.69
N GLY A 18 -5.42 -27.95 34.94
CA GLY A 18 -3.96 -28.18 34.94
C GLY A 18 -3.15 -27.28 33.99
N ALA A 19 -3.80 -26.57 33.06
CA ALA A 19 -3.12 -25.84 31.99
C ALA A 19 -2.77 -24.36 32.32
N CYS A 20 -3.13 -23.85 33.50
CA CYS A 20 -2.80 -22.50 33.93
C CYS A 20 -1.61 -22.48 34.92
N SER A 21 -0.49 -23.10 34.58
CA SER A 21 0.79 -22.83 35.26
C SER A 21 1.54 -21.73 34.50
N ASN A 22 1.30 -20.50 34.93
CA ASN A 22 1.92 -19.29 34.39
C ASN A 22 3.35 -19.15 34.96
N THR A 23 4.26 -20.04 34.55
CA THR A 23 5.71 -19.85 34.79
C THR A 23 6.30 -19.12 33.61
N ALA A 24 6.12 -17.80 33.58
CA ALA A 24 6.84 -16.94 32.65
C ALA A 24 8.35 -17.10 32.92
N PRO A 25 9.18 -17.37 31.90
CA PRO A 25 10.62 -17.45 32.07
C PRO A 25 11.15 -16.10 32.57
N GLN A 26 11.83 -16.09 33.71
CA GLN A 26 12.53 -14.93 34.23
C GLN A 26 13.68 -14.60 33.27
N ILE A 27 13.45 -13.65 32.35
CA ILE A 27 14.47 -13.14 31.44
C ILE A 27 15.51 -12.42 32.29
N LYS A 28 16.69 -13.04 32.45
CA LYS A 28 17.86 -12.37 33.02
C LYS A 28 18.22 -11.21 32.08
N GLN A 29 17.92 -9.98 32.50
CA GLN A 29 18.31 -8.79 31.78
C GLN A 29 19.85 -8.76 31.69
N GLN A 30 20.39 -8.84 30.48
CA GLN A 30 21.81 -8.61 30.27
C GLN A 30 22.14 -7.16 30.66
N PRO A 31 23.29 -6.91 31.29
CA PRO A 31 23.71 -5.56 31.63
C PRO A 31 23.82 -4.72 30.35
N VAL A 32 23.09 -3.61 30.33
CA VAL A 32 23.09 -2.63 29.24
C VAL A 32 24.53 -2.17 29.01
N GLN A 33 25.11 -2.54 27.86
CA GLN A 33 26.40 -2.00 27.45
C GLN A 33 26.24 -0.49 27.29
N LYS A 34 27.08 0.27 28.02
CA LYS A 34 27.09 1.73 27.92
C LYS A 34 27.36 2.12 26.46
N PRO A 35 26.59 3.04 25.88
CA PRO A 35 26.82 3.46 24.50
C PRO A 35 28.22 4.06 24.39
N VAL A 36 29.06 3.44 23.57
CA VAL A 36 30.35 4.00 23.17
C VAL A 36 30.03 5.27 22.39
N LYS A 37 30.43 6.43 22.93
CA LYS A 37 30.30 7.70 22.23
C LYS A 37 31.16 7.65 20.98
N LYS A 38 30.51 7.60 19.82
CA LYS A 38 31.17 7.80 18.53
C LYS A 38 31.51 9.29 18.44
N GLU A 39 32.79 9.62 18.45
CA GLU A 39 33.23 10.97 18.12
C GLU A 39 33.08 11.16 16.62
N TYR A 40 32.12 12.00 16.23
CA TYR A 40 31.94 12.39 14.84
C TYR A 40 32.86 13.58 14.54
N ALA A 41 33.53 13.54 13.40
CA ALA A 41 34.25 14.70 12.90
C ALA A 41 33.32 15.89 12.76
N ALA A 42 33.75 17.06 13.23
CA ALA A 42 32.95 18.27 13.16
C ALA A 42 32.66 18.63 11.69
N VAL A 43 31.37 18.81 11.37
CA VAL A 43 30.92 19.27 10.05
C VAL A 43 31.45 20.69 9.82
N PRO A 44 31.98 21.03 8.63
CA PRO A 44 32.45 22.38 8.35
C PRO A 44 31.32 23.40 8.52
N PRO A 45 31.64 24.62 9.00
CA PRO A 45 30.64 25.65 9.21
C PRO A 45 30.02 26.07 7.86
N PRO A 46 28.73 26.47 7.85
CA PRO A 46 28.05 26.91 6.65
C PRO A 46 28.73 28.16 6.05
N PRO A 47 28.73 28.30 4.72
CA PRO A 47 29.34 29.45 4.06
C PRO A 47 28.68 30.75 4.50
N LYS A 48 29.50 31.73 4.92
CA LYS A 48 29.04 33.06 5.39
C LYS A 48 28.63 34.00 4.26
N LYS A 49 28.89 33.63 3.00
CA LYS A 49 28.61 34.47 1.83
C LYS A 49 27.17 34.25 1.39
N LYS A 50 26.45 35.34 1.11
CA LYS A 50 25.17 35.28 0.40
C LYS A 50 25.48 34.90 -1.05
N ILE A 51 25.18 33.65 -1.40
CA ILE A 51 25.32 33.17 -2.78
C ILE A 51 24.03 33.55 -3.48
N GLU A 52 24.11 34.51 -4.39
CA GLU A 52 22.99 34.79 -5.29
C GLU A 52 22.90 33.67 -6.32
N LEU A 53 21.69 33.15 -6.51
CA LEU A 53 21.44 32.17 -7.55
C LEU A 53 21.65 32.84 -8.90
N LYS A 54 22.58 32.32 -9.68
CA LYS A 54 22.72 32.70 -11.08
C LYS A 54 21.61 32.05 -11.88
N GLU A 55 20.96 32.81 -12.74
CA GLU A 55 20.02 32.28 -13.70
C GLU A 55 20.79 31.41 -14.70
N VAL A 56 20.38 30.15 -14.81
CA VAL A 56 20.91 29.19 -15.79
C VAL A 56 20.04 29.35 -17.02
N GLN A 57 20.62 29.76 -18.15
CA GLN A 57 19.91 29.76 -19.42
C GLN A 57 19.97 28.37 -20.05
N ASP A 58 18.81 27.72 -20.12
CA ASP A 58 18.65 26.43 -20.79
C ASP A 58 18.32 26.64 -22.26
N ASP A 59 19.32 27.07 -23.04
CA ASP A 59 19.20 27.28 -24.49
C ASP A 59 19.16 25.96 -25.30
N ASN A 60 19.20 24.82 -24.60
CA ASN A 60 19.16 23.48 -25.22
C ASN A 60 17.72 22.95 -25.42
N TYR A 61 16.70 23.79 -25.23
CA TYR A 61 15.32 23.42 -25.50
C TYR A 61 14.98 23.68 -26.98
N SER A 62 14.73 22.61 -27.74
CA SER A 62 14.13 22.68 -29.08
C SER A 62 12.74 22.02 -29.05
N PRO A 63 11.65 22.79 -29.26
CA PRO A 63 10.31 22.24 -29.28
C PRO A 63 10.10 21.29 -30.47
N GLU A 64 10.78 21.48 -31.60
CA GLU A 64 10.72 20.60 -32.75
C GLU A 64 11.34 19.22 -32.48
N TYR A 65 12.37 19.17 -31.61
CA TYR A 65 12.97 17.91 -31.17
C TYR A 65 12.14 17.23 -30.07
N MET A 66 11.57 18.00 -29.14
CA MET A 66 10.75 17.46 -28.05
C MET A 66 9.35 17.02 -28.51
N TYR A 67 8.77 17.72 -29.48
CA TYR A 67 7.42 17.52 -29.98
C TYR A 67 7.41 17.60 -31.51
N PRO A 68 7.91 16.58 -32.22
CA PRO A 68 7.84 16.55 -33.67
C PRO A 68 6.38 16.47 -34.13
N ASP A 69 6.01 17.28 -35.11
CA ASP A 69 4.68 17.19 -35.72
C ASP A 69 4.52 15.86 -36.47
N ASP A 70 3.54 15.08 -36.06
CA ASP A 70 3.14 13.87 -36.77
C ASP A 70 2.57 14.22 -38.14
N LYS A 71 3.30 13.86 -39.20
CA LYS A 71 2.94 14.11 -40.61
C LYS A 71 1.74 13.28 -41.11
N TYR A 72 1.05 12.56 -40.22
CA TYR A 72 -0.07 11.70 -40.60
C TYR A 72 -1.39 12.49 -40.54
N LYS A 73 -1.81 12.98 -41.71
CA LYS A 73 -3.16 13.45 -42.12
C LYS A 73 -4.17 13.70 -40.98
N LYS A 74 -4.34 14.98 -40.63
CA LYS A 74 -5.42 15.53 -39.76
C LYS A 74 -6.84 15.45 -40.37
N ASP A 75 -7.06 14.64 -41.41
CA ASP A 75 -8.36 14.58 -42.09
C ASP A 75 -9.31 13.51 -41.53
N LYS A 76 -8.87 12.70 -40.54
CA LYS A 76 -9.71 11.67 -39.90
C LYS A 76 -9.99 11.89 -38.40
N LEU A 77 -9.56 13.01 -37.81
CA LEU A 77 -9.79 13.31 -36.39
C LEU A 77 -10.68 14.53 -36.13
N ALA A 78 -11.29 15.10 -37.16
CA ALA A 78 -12.20 16.25 -37.01
C ALA A 78 -13.61 15.87 -36.49
N GLU A 79 -13.89 14.60 -36.21
CA GLU A 79 -15.21 14.16 -35.71
C GLU A 79 -15.22 13.73 -34.23
N LYS A 80 -14.16 14.00 -33.45
CA LYS A 80 -14.14 13.59 -32.03
C LYS A 80 -13.63 14.59 -31.00
N SER A 81 -13.46 15.87 -31.35
CA SER A 81 -12.90 16.85 -30.42
C SER A 81 -13.62 18.20 -30.45
N LYS A 82 -14.94 18.18 -30.25
CA LYS A 82 -15.69 19.33 -29.73
C LYS A 82 -16.63 18.88 -28.63
N THR A 83 -16.06 18.59 -27.47
CA THR A 83 -16.70 18.85 -26.18
C THR A 83 -15.60 18.89 -25.13
N THR A 84 -15.14 20.11 -24.88
CA THR A 84 -14.60 20.51 -23.60
C THR A 84 -15.80 20.59 -22.68
N ASP A 85 -15.95 19.64 -21.77
CA ASP A 85 -16.62 19.84 -20.49
C ASP A 85 -15.96 18.88 -19.49
N GLU A 86 -15.62 19.44 -18.34
CA GLU A 86 -15.00 18.73 -17.24
C GLU A 86 -15.99 17.73 -16.65
N ASP A 87 -15.75 16.45 -16.88
CA ASP A 87 -16.29 15.37 -16.07
C ASP A 87 -15.18 14.34 -15.90
N PRO A 88 -15.01 13.75 -14.71
CA PRO A 88 -14.02 12.72 -14.54
C PRO A 88 -14.38 11.59 -15.50
N ILE A 89 -13.40 11.16 -16.29
CA ILE A 89 -13.51 9.96 -17.12
C ILE A 89 -13.68 8.78 -16.15
N GLU A 90 -14.92 8.55 -15.71
CA GLU A 90 -15.42 7.23 -15.36
C GLU A 90 -15.48 6.45 -16.66
N ALA A 91 -14.30 6.02 -17.11
CA ALA A 91 -14.22 4.83 -17.91
C ALA A 91 -14.92 3.76 -17.08
N ALA A 92 -16.13 3.40 -17.50
CA ALA A 92 -16.89 2.25 -17.02
C ALA A 92 -16.11 0.98 -17.37
N THR A 93 -14.94 0.81 -16.76
CA THR A 93 -14.21 -0.45 -16.70
C THR A 93 -15.07 -1.35 -15.85
N ALA A 94 -15.69 -2.35 -16.47
CA ALA A 94 -16.44 -3.45 -15.86
C ALA A 94 -16.17 -3.55 -14.35
N ALA A 95 -17.01 -2.86 -13.57
CA ALA A 95 -16.84 -2.77 -12.14
C ALA A 95 -17.14 -4.16 -11.59
N MET A 96 -16.11 -4.90 -11.19
CA MET A 96 -16.33 -6.10 -10.40
C MET A 96 -17.10 -5.74 -9.15
N SER A 97 -18.01 -6.60 -8.72
CA SER A 97 -18.76 -6.34 -7.50
C SER A 97 -17.83 -6.45 -6.29
N ARG A 98 -18.22 -5.78 -5.21
CA ARG A 98 -17.50 -5.82 -3.92
C ARG A 98 -17.32 -7.25 -3.44
N GLU A 99 -18.36 -8.06 -3.56
CA GLU A 99 -18.38 -9.46 -3.13
C GLU A 99 -17.40 -10.30 -3.94
N GLU A 100 -17.28 -10.03 -5.24
CA GLU A 100 -16.35 -10.73 -6.11
C GLU A 100 -14.89 -10.39 -5.78
N CYS A 101 -14.61 -9.12 -5.51
CA CYS A 101 -13.29 -8.67 -5.05
C CYS A 101 -12.95 -9.27 -3.68
N ILE A 102 -13.86 -9.22 -2.70
CA ILE A 102 -13.66 -9.85 -1.38
C ILE A 102 -13.48 -11.37 -1.51
N GLY A 103 -14.23 -12.03 -2.39
CA GLY A 103 -14.05 -13.46 -2.67
C GLY A 103 -12.66 -13.80 -3.22
N MET A 104 -12.04 -12.87 -3.96
CA MET A 104 -10.69 -13.05 -4.51
C MET A 104 -9.57 -12.81 -3.50
N ILE A 105 -9.63 -11.72 -2.72
CA ILE A 105 -8.51 -11.29 -1.87
C ILE A 105 -8.76 -11.47 -0.37
N GLY A 106 -10.01 -11.71 0.04
CA GLY A 106 -10.46 -11.72 1.43
C GLY A 106 -10.87 -10.33 1.95
N GLN A 107 -11.71 -10.31 2.98
CA GLN A 107 -12.26 -9.08 3.56
C GLN A 107 -11.15 -8.18 4.14
N ASP A 108 -10.21 -8.75 4.90
CA ASP A 108 -9.10 -8.00 5.49
C ASP A 108 -8.22 -7.28 4.45
N LYS A 109 -8.01 -7.89 3.28
CA LYS A 109 -7.22 -7.26 2.21
C LYS A 109 -8.02 -6.21 1.46
N PHE A 110 -9.32 -6.42 1.30
CA PHE A 110 -10.20 -5.41 0.72
C PHE A 110 -10.24 -4.16 1.59
N ASP A 111 -10.42 -4.34 2.91
CA ASP A 111 -10.48 -3.23 3.86
C ASP A 111 -9.14 -2.48 3.90
N LYS A 112 -8.01 -3.20 3.87
CA LYS A 112 -6.68 -2.58 3.76
C LYS A 112 -6.47 -1.80 2.47
N TYR A 113 -6.99 -2.28 1.34
CA TYR A 113 -6.93 -1.52 0.08
C TYR A 113 -7.81 -0.28 0.14
N THR A 114 -8.99 -0.38 0.77
CA THR A 114 -9.88 0.77 0.93
C THR A 114 -9.27 1.81 1.86
N GLU A 115 -8.57 1.41 2.91
CA GLU A 115 -7.79 2.31 3.78
C GLU A 115 -6.65 3.00 3.01
N MET A 116 -5.89 2.24 2.21
CA MET A 116 -4.76 2.80 1.45
C MET A 116 -5.18 3.74 0.32
N PHE A 117 -6.29 3.45 -0.36
CA PHE A 117 -6.75 4.24 -1.51
C PHE A 117 -7.85 5.24 -1.16
N GLY A 118 -8.38 5.20 0.06
CA GLY A 118 -9.41 6.11 0.57
C GLY A 118 -10.78 5.98 -0.10
N ASN A 119 -10.95 5.01 -1.01
CA ASN A 119 -12.19 4.80 -1.75
C ASN A 119 -12.36 3.33 -2.16
N GLU A 120 -13.56 2.78 -1.94
CA GLU A 120 -13.92 1.42 -2.34
C GLU A 120 -13.76 1.20 -3.86
N ALA A 121 -14.05 2.21 -4.68
CA ALA A 121 -13.93 2.14 -6.14
C ALA A 121 -12.47 1.90 -6.58
N ALA A 122 -11.49 2.43 -5.84
CA ALA A 122 -10.07 2.22 -6.13
C ALA A 122 -9.62 0.80 -5.74
N SER A 123 -10.14 0.26 -4.64
CA SER A 123 -9.94 -1.14 -4.23
C SER A 123 -10.49 -2.12 -5.28
N LEU A 124 -11.66 -1.82 -5.83
CA LEU A 124 -12.25 -2.60 -6.93
C LEU A 124 -11.39 -2.57 -8.19
N LYS A 125 -10.82 -1.41 -8.55
CA LYS A 125 -9.85 -1.29 -9.66
C LYS A 125 -8.58 -2.10 -9.42
N ARG A 126 -8.13 -2.22 -8.18
CA ARG A 126 -6.99 -3.09 -7.83
C ARG A 126 -7.35 -4.56 -8.00
N CYS A 127 -8.56 -4.95 -7.59
CA CYS A 127 -9.07 -6.31 -7.77
C CYS A 127 -9.25 -6.68 -9.25
N THR A 128 -9.74 -5.78 -10.10
CA THR A 128 -9.88 -6.04 -11.54
C THR A 128 -8.52 -6.27 -12.20
N LEU A 129 -7.51 -5.50 -11.80
CA LEU A 129 -6.12 -5.71 -12.23
C LEU A 129 -5.56 -7.05 -11.74
N LEU A 130 -5.77 -7.41 -10.47
CA LEU A 130 -5.32 -8.71 -9.96
C LEU A 130 -5.98 -9.89 -10.68
N LYS A 131 -7.25 -9.74 -11.08
CA LYS A 131 -7.97 -10.76 -11.85
C LYS A 131 -7.45 -10.93 -13.26
N SER A 132 -7.05 -9.85 -13.93
CA SER A 132 -6.43 -9.96 -15.26
C SER A 132 -5.05 -10.64 -15.19
N MET A 133 -4.32 -10.47 -14.08
CA MET A 133 -3.02 -11.12 -13.86
C MET A 133 -3.12 -12.61 -13.50
N GLN A 134 -4.19 -13.06 -12.83
CA GLN A 134 -4.35 -14.48 -12.46
C GLN A 134 -4.81 -15.38 -13.62
N LYS A 135 -5.27 -14.80 -14.74
CA LYS A 135 -5.74 -15.54 -15.92
C LYS A 135 -4.67 -15.73 -17.00
N GLY A 136 -3.42 -15.32 -16.75
CA GLY A 136 -2.27 -15.52 -17.65
C GLY A 136 -1.29 -16.52 -17.07
#